data_AF-A0A1Q2HS32-F1
#
_entry.id   AF-A0A1Q2HS32-F1
#
_cell.length_a   1.000
_cell.length_b   1.000
_cell.length_c   1.000
_cell.angle_alpha   90.00
_cell.angle_beta   90.00
_cell.angle_gamma   90.00
#
_symmetry.space_group_name_H-M   'P 1'
#
loop_
_entity.id
_entity.type
_entity.pdbx_description
1 polymer ?
#
loop_
_entity_poly.entity_id
_entity_poly.type
_entity_poly.pdbx_seq_one_letter_code
_entity_poly.pdbx_strand_id
1 'polypeptide(L)'
;MFRCFSILIFCAVLSAAEDVKWIDVSNDTAVSVDGLGWFEENDGEFIRLPIARKDDITKLAWRMSLCPAAARVRFKTDSPTLSVCIDHGMTEEGRLEMWHMSSVAVSGIDLYVGEPDNMSFLFTSNPKQAKGDYVHKYFSGMEKKLREFTLYLPSYAELKSLKIGISNDAALLAPIPYKRKAPVVIYGTSITQGACASRGSNGYAAQLQRRLNTDVINLGFSGSGCGEPVMAELMTEIDASLYIVDSVANMEAQVMQERYENFVRILRKNKPDTPVILMTKIHFAYEALPANIYESRSYYDKQHKALFRTYDKLKQEGDDNIYLFDSGALIQAGGDHPTADGIHLTDVGFEIIADALVPFAEEILE
;
A
#
# COMPACT_ATOMS: atom_id res chain seq x y z
N MET A 1 -55.35 -30.06 37.72
CA MET A 1 -54.20 -29.89 38.64
C MET A 1 -53.03 -30.68 38.08
N PHE A 2 -52.26 -30.10 37.14
CA PHE A 2 -50.97 -30.63 36.68
C PHE A 2 -50.14 -29.41 36.25
N ARG A 3 -49.19 -29.02 37.10
CA ARG A 3 -48.18 -27.99 36.79
C ARG A 3 -46.96 -28.72 36.22
N CYS A 4 -46.70 -28.59 34.92
CA CYS A 4 -45.41 -28.97 34.34
C CYS A 4 -44.35 -27.96 34.80
N PHE A 5 -43.40 -28.42 35.60
CA PHE A 5 -42.16 -27.69 35.86
C PHE A 5 -41.18 -28.01 34.72
N SER A 6 -40.98 -27.05 33.82
CA SER A 6 -39.87 -27.10 32.87
C SER A 6 -38.59 -26.68 33.61
N ILE A 7 -37.72 -27.65 33.89
CA ILE A 7 -36.36 -27.38 34.38
C ILE A 7 -35.53 -26.93 33.18
N LEU A 8 -35.31 -25.63 33.06
CA LEU A 8 -34.28 -25.07 32.19
C LEU A 8 -32.92 -25.36 32.82
N ILE A 9 -32.21 -26.36 32.28
CA ILE A 9 -30.79 -26.55 32.56
C ILE A 9 -30.04 -25.46 31.80
N PHE A 10 -29.64 -24.41 32.51
CA PHE A 10 -28.68 -23.44 32.02
C PHE A 10 -27.30 -24.13 32.03
N CYS A 11 -26.89 -24.72 30.91
CA CYS A 11 -25.49 -25.04 30.71
C CYS A 11 -24.72 -23.72 30.63
N ALA A 12 -24.18 -23.28 31.77
CA ALA A 12 -23.16 -22.26 31.80
C ALA A 12 -21.96 -22.81 31.01
N VAL A 13 -21.82 -22.38 29.75
CA VAL A 13 -20.54 -22.50 29.05
C VAL A 13 -19.60 -21.59 29.83
N LEU A 14 -18.76 -22.17 30.68
CA LEU A 14 -17.60 -21.48 31.20
C LEU A 14 -16.76 -21.08 29.98
N SER A 15 -16.85 -19.81 29.60
CA SER A 15 -15.84 -19.19 28.76
C SER A 15 -14.57 -19.19 29.59
N ALA A 16 -13.73 -20.22 29.44
CA ALA A 16 -12.33 -20.10 29.79
C ALA A 16 -11.84 -18.82 29.10
N ALA A 17 -11.17 -17.93 29.85
CA ALA A 17 -10.42 -16.87 29.21
C ALA A 17 -9.47 -17.56 28.22
N GLU A 18 -9.64 -17.33 26.92
CA GLU A 18 -8.73 -17.88 25.93
C GLU A 18 -7.35 -17.35 26.28
N ASP A 19 -6.47 -18.25 26.69
CA ASP A 19 -5.08 -17.97 26.98
C ASP A 19 -4.39 -17.61 25.65
N VAL A 20 -4.11 -16.31 25.47
CA VAL A 20 -3.51 -15.73 24.26
C VAL A 20 -2.01 -15.54 24.45
N LYS A 21 -1.20 -16.04 23.51
CA LYS A 21 0.20 -15.64 23.36
C LYS A 21 0.29 -14.47 22.39
N TRP A 22 1.13 -13.51 22.73
CA TRP A 22 1.42 -12.33 21.92
C TRP A 22 2.78 -12.49 21.25
N ILE A 23 2.78 -12.41 19.93
CA ILE A 23 3.95 -12.48 19.07
C ILE A 23 4.29 -11.06 18.63
N ASP A 24 5.52 -10.62 18.89
CA ASP A 24 6.01 -9.34 18.40
C ASP A 24 6.46 -9.47 16.94
N VAL A 25 5.81 -8.72 16.05
CA VAL A 25 6.03 -8.85 14.60
C VAL A 25 7.46 -8.51 14.20
N SER A 26 8.09 -7.54 14.85
CA SER A 26 9.46 -7.11 14.49
C SER A 26 10.54 -8.10 14.93
N ASN A 27 10.21 -9.07 15.78
CA ASN A 27 11.20 -9.95 16.45
C ASN A 27 10.98 -11.45 16.19
N ASP A 28 9.93 -11.85 15.44
CA ASP A 28 9.58 -13.26 15.24
C ASP A 28 9.82 -13.73 13.80
N THR A 29 10.70 -14.70 13.63
CA THR A 29 11.08 -15.26 12.31
C THR A 29 10.00 -16.12 11.64
N ALA A 30 8.96 -16.53 12.35
CA ALA A 30 7.83 -17.26 11.76
C ALA A 30 6.81 -16.29 11.12
N VAL A 31 6.98 -14.99 11.30
CA VAL A 31 6.20 -13.93 10.68
C VAL A 31 7.07 -13.26 9.61
N SER A 32 6.48 -13.00 8.45
CA SER A 32 7.12 -12.24 7.37
C SER A 32 6.56 -10.83 7.32
N VAL A 33 7.44 -9.83 7.20
CA VAL A 33 7.09 -8.44 6.93
C VAL A 33 7.51 -8.10 5.51
N ASP A 34 6.54 -7.79 4.66
CA ASP A 34 6.72 -7.62 3.23
C ASP A 34 6.51 -6.17 2.77
N GLY A 35 7.26 -5.80 1.75
CA GLY A 35 7.35 -4.53 1.02
C GLY A 35 7.57 -3.28 1.86
N LEU A 36 8.43 -3.45 2.86
CA LEU A 36 9.27 -2.40 3.43
C LEU A 36 10.71 -2.67 2.98
N GLY A 37 11.22 -1.90 2.02
CA GLY A 37 12.52 -2.17 1.38
C GLY A 37 13.74 -2.13 2.29
N TRP A 38 13.61 -1.51 3.46
CA TRP A 38 14.67 -1.31 4.44
C TRP A 38 14.28 -1.79 5.85
N PHE A 39 13.36 -2.74 5.97
CA PHE A 39 12.86 -3.20 7.27
C PHE A 39 13.98 -3.69 8.20
N GLU A 40 14.88 -4.53 7.68
CA GLU A 40 16.03 -5.03 8.43
C GLU A 40 17.06 -3.94 8.73
N GLU A 41 17.31 -3.03 7.77
CA GLU A 41 18.22 -1.88 7.96
C GLU A 41 17.67 -0.88 9.00
N ASN A 42 16.35 -0.78 9.11
CA ASN A 42 15.65 0.07 10.06
C ASN A 42 15.38 -0.65 11.40
N ASP A 43 16.14 -1.70 11.74
CA ASP A 43 16.00 -2.45 13.01
C ASP A 43 14.56 -2.96 13.27
N GLY A 44 13.82 -3.32 12.22
CA GLY A 44 12.44 -3.82 12.32
C GLY A 44 11.38 -2.73 12.54
N GLU A 45 11.70 -1.45 12.29
CA GLU A 45 10.72 -0.36 12.29
C GLU A 45 9.87 -0.36 11.00
N PHE A 46 8.58 -0.07 11.14
CA PHE A 46 7.62 -0.05 10.02
C PHE A 46 7.72 1.22 9.16
N ILE A 47 8.92 1.56 8.69
CA ILE A 47 9.23 2.76 7.91
C ILE A 47 9.57 2.38 6.46
N ARG A 48 8.99 3.11 5.50
CA ARG A 48 9.15 2.84 4.06
C ARG A 48 10.44 3.37 3.44
N LEU A 49 11.25 4.13 4.16
CA LEU A 49 12.53 4.71 3.70
C LEU A 49 13.64 4.44 4.72
N PRO A 50 14.92 4.41 4.31
CA PRO A 50 16.01 4.12 5.24
C PRO A 50 16.25 5.27 6.18
N ILE A 51 16.31 4.99 7.49
CA ILE A 51 16.61 5.96 8.54
C ILE A 51 17.97 6.62 8.29
N ALA A 52 18.94 5.85 7.78
CA ALA A 52 20.29 6.33 7.48
C ALA A 52 20.33 7.48 6.46
N ARG A 53 19.30 7.62 5.62
CA ARG A 53 19.22 8.65 4.56
C ARG A 53 18.21 9.76 4.88
N LYS A 54 17.68 9.81 6.10
CA LYS A 54 16.64 10.77 6.52
C LYS A 54 16.94 12.22 6.16
N ASP A 55 18.20 12.65 6.33
CA ASP A 55 18.60 14.05 6.12
C ASP A 55 18.67 14.44 4.63
N ASP A 56 18.75 13.46 3.73
CA ASP A 56 18.71 13.69 2.27
C ASP A 56 17.26 13.75 1.73
N ILE A 57 16.29 13.30 2.53
CA ILE A 57 14.89 13.16 2.15
C ILE A 57 14.11 14.41 2.56
N THR A 58 13.16 14.84 1.73
CA THR A 58 12.32 15.99 2.07
C THR A 58 11.53 15.70 3.35
N LYS A 59 11.28 16.73 4.17
CA LYS A 59 10.52 16.57 5.43
C LYS A 59 9.15 15.93 5.20
N LEU A 60 8.50 16.22 4.08
CA LEU A 60 7.17 15.68 3.76
C LEU A 60 7.24 14.21 3.33
N ALA A 61 8.18 13.84 2.44
CA ALA A 61 8.40 12.44 2.07
C ALA A 61 8.79 11.60 3.30
N TRP A 62 9.68 12.11 4.16
CA TRP A 62 10.04 11.44 5.42
C TRP A 62 8.83 11.27 6.33
N ARG A 63 8.00 12.30 6.52
CA ARG A 63 6.79 12.16 7.34
C ARG A 63 5.85 11.09 6.78
N MET A 64 5.69 11.03 5.46
CA MET A 64 4.84 10.03 4.82
C MET A 64 5.44 8.63 4.83
N SER A 65 6.78 8.48 4.89
CA SER A 65 7.43 7.17 4.98
C SER A 65 7.19 6.46 6.31
N LEU A 66 6.84 7.19 7.37
CA LEU A 66 6.47 6.63 8.67
C LEU A 66 5.13 5.87 8.62
N CYS A 67 4.30 6.10 7.59
CA CYS A 67 3.08 5.33 7.35
C CYS A 67 3.43 4.10 6.50
N PRO A 68 3.21 2.86 6.94
CA PRO A 68 3.63 1.65 6.23
C PRO A 68 2.62 1.27 5.11
N ALA A 69 2.32 2.22 4.22
CA ALA A 69 1.31 2.02 3.19
C ALA A 69 1.61 0.83 2.29
N ALA A 70 0.58 0.03 2.03
CA ALA A 70 0.62 -1.27 1.37
C ALA A 70 1.42 -2.37 2.11
N ALA A 71 2.30 -2.06 3.07
CA ALA A 71 3.10 -3.05 3.83
C ALA A 71 2.24 -4.18 4.39
N ARG A 72 2.82 -5.38 4.49
CA ARG A 72 2.08 -6.57 4.90
C ARG A 72 2.81 -7.35 5.98
N VAL A 73 2.02 -7.99 6.83
CA VAL A 73 2.49 -8.98 7.80
C VAL A 73 1.81 -10.31 7.51
N ARG A 74 2.59 -11.36 7.30
CA ARG A 74 2.12 -12.64 6.79
C ARG A 74 2.60 -13.80 7.64
N PHE A 75 1.69 -14.73 7.91
CA PHE A 75 1.94 -15.87 8.79
C PHE A 75 0.88 -16.95 8.57
N LYS A 76 1.18 -18.17 9.01
CA LYS A 76 0.22 -19.27 9.09
C LYS A 76 -0.07 -19.63 10.54
N THR A 77 -1.34 -19.87 10.84
CA THR A 77 -1.75 -20.38 12.16
C THR A 77 -3.01 -21.23 12.04
N ASP A 78 -3.16 -22.20 12.94
CA ASP A 78 -4.40 -22.95 13.14
C ASP A 78 -5.24 -22.40 14.30
N SER A 79 -4.87 -21.22 14.81
CA SER A 79 -5.53 -20.59 15.95
C SER A 79 -7.02 -20.37 15.71
N PRO A 80 -7.89 -20.73 16.68
CA PRO A 80 -9.33 -20.45 16.63
C PRO A 80 -9.64 -18.97 16.91
N THR A 81 -8.66 -18.18 17.34
CA THR A 81 -8.79 -16.77 17.73
C THR A 81 -7.67 -15.95 17.10
N LEU A 82 -7.96 -14.73 16.69
CA LEU A 82 -6.94 -13.82 16.17
C LEU A 82 -7.22 -12.40 16.65
N SER A 83 -6.21 -11.81 17.29
CA SER A 83 -6.21 -10.43 17.74
C SER A 83 -4.92 -9.73 17.33
N VAL A 84 -4.94 -8.41 17.34
CA VAL A 84 -3.74 -7.57 17.19
C VAL A 84 -3.69 -6.53 18.31
N CYS A 85 -2.49 -6.27 18.80
CA CYS A 85 -2.19 -5.14 19.69
C CYS A 85 -1.41 -4.11 18.88
N ILE A 86 -1.94 -2.90 18.78
CA ILE A 86 -1.46 -1.85 17.86
C ILE A 86 -1.05 -0.63 18.67
N ASP A 87 0.12 -0.06 18.37
CA ASP A 87 0.48 1.31 18.72
C ASP A 87 0.86 2.05 17.44
N HIS A 88 0.09 3.07 17.06
CA HIS A 88 0.43 3.90 15.91
C HIS A 88 1.60 4.83 16.20
N GLY A 89 1.85 5.20 17.46
CA GLY A 89 2.97 6.06 17.86
C GLY A 89 2.84 7.53 17.47
N MET A 90 1.67 7.97 16.98
CA MET A 90 1.48 9.34 16.51
C MET A 90 1.47 10.35 17.67
N THR A 91 1.69 11.63 17.37
CA THR A 91 1.54 12.72 18.34
C THR A 91 0.07 12.91 18.75
N GLU A 92 -0.20 13.69 19.79
CA GLU A 92 -1.59 14.01 20.21
C GLU A 92 -2.40 14.74 19.12
N GLU A 93 -1.73 15.39 18.17
CA GLU A 93 -2.35 16.02 17.00
C GLU A 93 -2.56 15.04 15.83
N GLY A 94 -2.02 13.82 15.95
CA GLY A 94 -2.23 12.73 15.00
C GLY A 94 -3.70 12.34 14.93
N ARG A 95 -4.22 12.21 13.71
CA ARG A 95 -5.62 11.86 13.48
C ARG A 95 -5.71 10.45 12.94
N LEU A 96 -6.70 9.70 13.42
CA LEU A 96 -6.99 8.36 12.91
C LEU A 96 -7.68 8.42 11.56
N GLU A 97 -8.22 9.57 11.17
CA GLU A 97 -8.95 9.83 9.93
C GLU A 97 -8.47 11.13 9.24
N MET A 98 -8.85 11.28 7.97
CA MET A 98 -8.65 12.51 7.19
C MET A 98 -10.00 13.02 6.69
N TRP A 99 -10.11 14.28 6.30
CA TRP A 99 -11.40 14.85 5.89
C TRP A 99 -12.04 14.13 4.67
N HIS A 100 -11.22 13.45 3.85
CA HIS A 100 -11.65 12.65 2.71
C HIS A 100 -11.37 11.13 2.87
N MET A 101 -10.91 10.67 4.04
CA MET A 101 -10.67 9.23 4.30
C MET A 101 -11.18 8.84 5.69
N SER A 102 -11.94 7.75 5.76
CA SER A 102 -12.42 7.20 7.03
C SER A 102 -11.26 6.78 7.94
N SER A 103 -11.55 6.58 9.24
CA SER A 103 -10.51 6.09 10.15
C SER A 103 -9.98 4.72 9.76
N VAL A 104 -10.86 3.87 9.22
CA VAL A 104 -10.53 2.54 8.69
C VAL A 104 -9.57 2.65 7.50
N ALA A 105 -9.78 3.60 6.60
CA ALA A 105 -8.91 3.83 5.44
C ALA A 105 -7.52 4.34 5.81
N VAL A 106 -7.42 5.20 6.82
CA VAL A 106 -6.17 5.83 7.25
C VAL A 106 -5.37 4.92 8.17
N SER A 107 -6.04 4.33 9.17
CA SER A 107 -5.42 3.68 10.34
C SER A 107 -5.75 2.20 10.49
N GLY A 108 -6.68 1.67 9.69
CA GLY A 108 -7.10 0.28 9.75
C GLY A 108 -6.00 -0.68 9.31
N ILE A 109 -6.09 -1.91 9.82
CA ILE A 109 -5.31 -3.06 9.37
C ILE A 109 -6.28 -4.06 8.77
N ASP A 110 -6.11 -4.39 7.49
CA ASP A 110 -7.01 -5.32 6.79
C ASP A 110 -6.52 -6.76 6.93
N LEU A 111 -7.41 -7.66 7.35
CA LEU A 111 -7.14 -9.08 7.45
C LEU A 111 -7.67 -9.83 6.22
N TYR A 112 -6.77 -10.55 5.57
CA TYR A 112 -7.07 -11.51 4.51
C TYR A 112 -6.71 -12.93 4.97
N VAL A 113 -7.40 -13.92 4.39
CA VAL A 113 -7.13 -15.34 4.59
C VAL A 113 -6.97 -16.07 3.26
N GLY A 114 -6.00 -16.97 3.17
CA GLY A 114 -5.70 -17.74 1.96
C GLY A 114 -4.29 -17.52 1.44
N GLU A 115 -3.96 -18.23 0.36
CA GLU A 115 -2.65 -18.15 -0.29
C GLU A 115 -2.51 -16.83 -1.09
N PRO A 116 -1.28 -16.38 -1.39
CA PRO A 116 -1.04 -15.08 -2.03
C PRO A 116 -1.83 -14.76 -3.30
N ASP A 117 -2.08 -15.75 -4.15
CA ASP A 117 -2.83 -15.64 -5.41
C ASP A 117 -4.32 -15.97 -5.27
N ASN A 118 -4.76 -16.40 -4.09
CA ASN A 118 -6.13 -16.82 -3.82
C ASN A 118 -6.54 -16.51 -2.37
N MET A 119 -6.37 -15.26 -1.97
CA MET A 119 -6.77 -14.76 -0.65
C MET A 119 -8.12 -14.05 -0.71
N SER A 120 -8.89 -14.15 0.37
CA SER A 120 -10.17 -13.47 0.56
C SER A 120 -10.07 -12.47 1.70
N PHE A 121 -10.65 -11.28 1.51
CA PHE A 121 -10.84 -10.32 2.59
C PHE A 121 -11.75 -10.91 3.67
N LEU A 122 -11.41 -10.70 4.95
CA LEU A 122 -12.26 -11.08 6.08
C LEU A 122 -12.78 -9.87 6.84
N PHE A 123 -11.87 -9.08 7.42
CA PHE A 123 -12.20 -8.02 8.37
C PHE A 123 -11.19 -6.89 8.28
N THR A 124 -11.56 -5.72 8.80
CA THR A 124 -10.61 -4.63 9.07
C THR A 124 -10.61 -4.30 10.55
N SER A 125 -9.44 -3.95 11.08
CA SER A 125 -9.34 -3.47 12.46
C SER A 125 -10.17 -2.20 12.67
N ASN A 126 -10.63 -1.99 13.89
CA ASN A 126 -11.30 -0.75 14.30
C ASN A 126 -10.28 0.13 15.04
N PRO A 127 -9.78 1.23 14.43
CA PRO A 127 -8.82 2.12 15.06
C PRO A 127 -9.43 2.84 16.27
N LYS A 128 -8.76 2.79 17.42
CA LYS A 128 -9.29 3.33 18.69
C LYS A 128 -8.57 4.56 19.21
N GLN A 129 -7.25 4.62 19.02
CA GLN A 129 -6.42 5.70 19.52
C GLN A 129 -5.16 5.84 18.66
N ALA A 130 -4.70 7.08 18.47
CA ALA A 130 -3.53 7.40 17.65
C ALA A 130 -2.19 7.14 18.36
N LYS A 131 -2.21 6.96 19.69
CA LYS A 131 -1.02 6.74 20.51
C LYS A 131 -1.31 5.76 21.65
N GLY A 132 -0.35 4.88 21.90
CA GLY A 132 -0.40 3.86 22.94
C GLY A 132 -1.15 2.61 22.49
N ASP A 133 -0.89 1.52 23.19
CA ASP A 133 -1.40 0.20 22.84
C ASP A 133 -2.93 0.13 22.92
N TYR A 134 -3.55 -0.45 21.90
CA TYR A 134 -4.92 -0.94 21.96
C TYR A 134 -5.06 -2.30 21.28
N VAL A 135 -5.98 -3.11 21.78
CA VAL A 135 -6.28 -4.44 21.23
C VAL A 135 -7.52 -4.41 20.34
N HIS A 136 -7.40 -5.03 19.18
CA HIS A 136 -8.51 -5.39 18.30
C HIS A 136 -8.57 -6.92 18.13
N LYS A 137 -9.74 -7.52 18.31
CA LYS A 137 -9.99 -8.94 18.06
C LYS A 137 -10.75 -9.07 16.74
N TYR A 138 -10.16 -9.78 15.78
CA TYR A 138 -10.82 -10.06 14.49
C TYR A 138 -11.88 -11.14 14.64
N PHE A 139 -11.54 -12.24 15.32
CA PHE A 139 -12.47 -13.35 15.54
C PHE A 139 -12.07 -14.19 16.76
N SER A 140 -13.02 -14.98 17.26
CA SER A 140 -12.80 -16.11 18.17
C SER A 140 -13.74 -17.25 17.82
N GLY A 141 -13.35 -18.49 18.10
CA GLY A 141 -14.16 -19.67 17.85
C GLY A 141 -14.17 -20.15 16.38
N MET A 142 -13.17 -19.77 15.58
CA MET A 142 -12.96 -20.41 14.27
C MET A 142 -12.53 -21.86 14.44
N GLU A 143 -12.87 -22.72 13.48
CA GLU A 143 -12.39 -24.10 13.43
C GLU A 143 -10.85 -24.13 13.41
N LYS A 144 -10.24 -24.95 14.29
CA LYS A 144 -8.79 -25.19 14.30
C LYS A 144 -8.35 -25.87 13.01
N LYS A 145 -7.86 -25.05 12.08
CA LYS A 145 -7.31 -25.49 10.80
C LYS A 145 -6.25 -24.49 10.38
N LEU A 146 -5.10 -25.00 9.97
CA LEU A 146 -4.00 -24.19 9.50
C LEU A 146 -4.43 -23.35 8.29
N ARG A 147 -4.31 -22.03 8.42
CA ARG A 147 -4.63 -21.04 7.38
C ARG A 147 -3.50 -20.03 7.30
N GLU A 148 -3.27 -19.51 6.11
CA GLU A 148 -2.43 -18.33 5.92
C GLU A 148 -3.26 -17.07 6.08
N PHE A 149 -2.69 -16.09 6.77
CA PHE A 149 -3.27 -14.78 6.98
C PHE A 149 -2.31 -13.70 6.52
N THR A 150 -2.88 -12.65 5.93
CA THR A 150 -2.16 -11.45 5.51
C THR A 150 -2.82 -10.24 6.16
N LEU A 151 -2.05 -9.47 6.91
CA LEU A 151 -2.45 -8.18 7.47
C LEU A 151 -1.88 -7.07 6.56
N TYR A 152 -2.73 -6.28 5.90
CA TYR A 152 -2.27 -5.04 5.26
C TYR A 152 -2.24 -3.91 6.28
N LEU A 153 -1.10 -3.23 6.35
CA LEU A 153 -0.81 -2.21 7.34
C LEU A 153 -1.40 -0.83 6.94
N PRO A 154 -1.48 0.13 7.87
CA PRO A 154 -2.14 1.41 7.64
C PRO A 154 -1.52 2.24 6.51
N SER A 155 -2.35 2.92 5.73
CA SER A 155 -1.89 3.74 4.58
C SER A 155 -1.45 5.16 4.96
N TYR A 156 -2.05 5.74 6.00
CA TYR A 156 -1.85 7.15 6.36
C TYR A 156 -1.69 7.38 7.88
N ALA A 157 -1.55 6.30 8.65
CA ALA A 157 -1.16 6.34 10.05
C ALA A 157 0.20 5.67 10.24
N GLU A 158 0.99 6.20 11.17
CA GLU A 158 2.22 5.56 11.60
C GLU A 158 1.93 4.21 12.26
N LEU A 159 2.92 3.32 12.30
CA LEU A 159 2.84 2.06 13.05
C LEU A 159 4.12 1.87 13.84
N LYS A 160 4.07 2.19 15.12
CA LYS A 160 5.22 2.06 16.01
C LYS A 160 5.40 0.64 16.50
N SER A 161 4.32 -0.09 16.79
CA SER A 161 4.41 -1.50 17.14
C SER A 161 3.15 -2.28 16.76
N LEU A 162 3.34 -3.56 16.47
CA LEU A 162 2.28 -4.51 16.17
C LEU A 162 2.61 -5.86 16.80
N LYS A 163 1.64 -6.40 17.56
CA LYS A 163 1.71 -7.78 18.08
C LYS A 163 0.53 -8.59 17.60
N ILE A 164 0.76 -9.85 17.26
CA ILE A 164 -0.26 -10.82 16.87
C ILE A 164 -0.63 -11.68 18.08
N GLY A 165 -1.92 -11.72 18.41
CA GLY A 165 -2.47 -12.53 19.49
C GLY A 165 -3.17 -13.76 18.94
N ILE A 166 -2.65 -14.95 19.27
CA ILE A 166 -3.23 -16.26 18.93
C ILE A 166 -3.36 -17.14 20.18
N SER A 167 -4.11 -18.24 20.11
CA SER A 167 -4.20 -19.20 21.21
C SER A 167 -2.82 -19.76 21.57
N ASN A 168 -2.55 -19.96 22.87
CA ASN A 168 -1.26 -20.46 23.37
C ASN A 168 -0.80 -21.75 22.66
N ASP A 169 -1.73 -22.68 22.43
CA ASP A 169 -1.47 -23.99 21.83
C ASP A 169 -1.51 -24.01 20.29
N ALA A 170 -1.79 -22.88 19.64
CA ALA A 170 -1.84 -22.79 18.19
C ALA A 170 -0.44 -22.81 17.56
N ALA A 171 -0.34 -23.43 16.38
CA ALA A 171 0.86 -23.37 15.55
C ALA A 171 1.06 -21.95 14.99
N LEU A 172 2.31 -21.55 14.83
CA LEU A 172 2.73 -20.37 14.08
C LEU A 172 3.82 -20.82 13.10
N LEU A 173 3.59 -20.63 11.81
CA LEU A 173 4.50 -21.04 10.74
C LEU A 173 4.68 -19.90 9.74
N ALA A 174 5.81 -19.91 9.04
CA ALA A 174 6.09 -18.98 7.95
C ALA A 174 5.04 -19.11 6.81
N PRO A 175 4.70 -18.00 6.13
CA PRO A 175 3.79 -18.00 4.99
C PRO A 175 4.40 -18.65 3.75
N ILE A 176 3.59 -18.90 2.72
CA ILE A 176 4.07 -19.34 1.41
C ILE A 176 4.88 -18.19 0.77
N PRO A 177 6.08 -18.42 0.22
CA PRO A 177 6.79 -17.37 -0.52
C PRO A 177 5.96 -16.86 -1.71
N TYR A 178 6.12 -15.59 -2.09
CA TYR A 178 5.53 -15.10 -3.34
C TYR A 178 6.07 -15.86 -4.55
N LYS A 179 5.29 -15.88 -5.64
CA LYS A 179 5.69 -16.48 -6.94
C LYS A 179 7.01 -15.87 -7.43
N ARG A 180 7.18 -14.56 -7.25
CA ARG A 180 8.37 -13.80 -7.64
C ARG A 180 9.18 -13.40 -6.42
N LYS A 181 10.52 -13.52 -6.51
CA LYS A 181 11.44 -13.18 -5.42
C LYS A 181 11.68 -11.67 -5.32
N ALA A 182 11.89 -10.99 -6.45
CA ALA A 182 12.19 -9.57 -6.49
C ALA A 182 10.88 -8.75 -6.51
N PRO A 183 10.73 -7.72 -5.66
CA PRO A 183 9.51 -6.94 -5.56
C PRO A 183 9.28 -6.06 -6.78
N VAL A 184 8.03 -5.61 -6.96
CA VAL A 184 7.73 -4.43 -7.76
C VAL A 184 7.89 -3.19 -6.87
N VAL A 185 8.56 -2.15 -7.36
CA VAL A 185 8.77 -0.91 -6.62
C VAL A 185 8.07 0.24 -7.33
N ILE A 186 7.15 0.90 -6.63
CA ILE A 186 6.32 1.97 -7.18
C ILE A 186 6.70 3.27 -6.48
N TYR A 187 7.04 4.32 -7.21
CA TYR A 187 7.24 5.66 -6.67
C TYR A 187 6.18 6.60 -7.19
N GLY A 188 5.59 7.40 -6.30
CA GLY A 188 4.54 8.30 -6.73
C GLY A 188 3.93 9.17 -5.65
N THR A 189 2.64 9.44 -5.80
CA THR A 189 1.92 10.53 -5.13
C THR A 189 1.03 10.06 -3.97
N SER A 190 0.06 10.89 -3.56
CA SER A 190 -1.01 10.49 -2.64
C SER A 190 -1.88 9.36 -3.19
N ILE A 191 -2.11 9.34 -4.51
CA ILE A 191 -2.89 8.28 -5.17
C ILE A 191 -2.14 6.94 -5.03
N THR A 192 -0.84 6.94 -5.32
CA THR A 192 0.05 5.79 -5.11
C THR A 192 0.06 5.33 -3.66
N GLN A 193 0.11 6.27 -2.70
CA GLN A 193 0.05 5.96 -1.27
C GLN A 193 -1.28 5.30 -0.85
N GLY A 194 -2.37 5.59 -1.57
CA GLY A 194 -3.68 4.94 -1.41
C GLY A 194 -4.84 5.88 -1.09
N ALA A 195 -4.66 7.21 -1.18
CA ALA A 195 -5.78 8.14 -1.04
C ALA A 195 -6.70 8.05 -2.27
N CYS A 196 -8.01 7.78 -2.17
CA CYS A 196 -8.88 7.64 -0.98
C CYS A 196 -9.55 6.26 -0.93
N ALA A 197 -8.77 5.19 -0.94
CA ALA A 197 -9.29 3.83 -0.83
C ALA A 197 -10.12 3.68 0.46
N SER A 198 -11.19 2.90 0.43
CA SER A 198 -12.07 2.74 1.61
C SER A 198 -11.40 1.99 2.77
N ARG A 199 -10.34 1.21 2.44
CA ARG A 199 -9.43 0.50 3.34
C ARG A 199 -8.05 0.38 2.70
N GLY A 200 -6.99 0.26 3.49
CA GLY A 200 -5.60 0.38 3.02
C GLY A 200 -5.22 -0.61 1.90
N SER A 201 -5.85 -1.78 1.89
CA SER A 201 -5.62 -2.82 0.89
C SER A 201 -6.39 -2.66 -0.44
N ASN A 202 -7.21 -1.61 -0.60
CA ASN A 202 -7.95 -1.33 -1.84
C ASN A 202 -7.19 -0.44 -2.84
N GLY A 203 -6.11 0.23 -2.42
CA GLY A 203 -5.28 1.02 -3.33
C GLY A 203 -4.59 0.13 -4.38
N TYR A 204 -4.31 0.68 -5.57
CA TYR A 204 -3.82 -0.12 -6.70
C TYR A 204 -2.51 -0.87 -6.40
N ALA A 205 -1.63 -0.34 -5.55
CA ALA A 205 -0.39 -1.02 -5.16
C ALA A 205 -0.66 -2.34 -4.41
N ALA A 206 -1.65 -2.35 -3.52
CA ALA A 206 -2.08 -3.55 -2.81
C ALA A 206 -2.85 -4.51 -3.74
N GLN A 207 -3.60 -3.99 -4.70
CA GLN A 207 -4.24 -4.82 -5.72
C GLN A 207 -3.22 -5.51 -6.64
N LEU A 208 -2.19 -4.77 -7.07
CA LEU A 208 -1.08 -5.26 -7.88
C LEU A 208 -0.37 -6.42 -7.17
N GLN A 209 -0.06 -6.24 -5.89
CA GLN A 209 0.54 -7.27 -5.02
C GLN A 209 -0.26 -8.58 -5.08
N ARG A 210 -1.57 -8.53 -4.80
CA ARG A 210 -2.43 -9.72 -4.78
C ARG A 210 -2.51 -10.40 -6.14
N ARG A 211 -2.70 -9.60 -7.19
CA ARG A 211 -3.00 -10.13 -8.53
C ARG A 211 -1.75 -10.63 -9.28
N LEU A 212 -0.57 -10.11 -8.97
CA LEU A 212 0.70 -10.58 -9.54
C LEU A 212 1.40 -11.65 -8.69
N ASN A 213 0.91 -11.92 -7.47
CA ASN A 213 1.55 -12.80 -6.48
C ASN A 213 3.05 -12.46 -6.33
N THR A 214 3.34 -11.19 -6.05
CA THR A 214 4.68 -10.64 -5.88
C THR A 214 4.66 -9.66 -4.72
N ASP A 215 5.80 -9.43 -4.07
CA ASP A 215 5.92 -8.33 -3.12
C ASP A 215 5.86 -6.99 -3.86
N VAL A 216 5.30 -5.97 -3.20
CA VAL A 216 5.18 -4.61 -3.73
C VAL A 216 5.61 -3.59 -2.68
N ILE A 217 6.65 -2.84 -3.01
CA ILE A 217 7.12 -1.71 -2.20
C ILE A 217 6.46 -0.44 -2.74
N ASN A 218 5.60 0.16 -1.93
CA ASN A 218 4.88 1.39 -2.26
C ASN A 218 5.63 2.60 -1.70
N LEU A 219 6.35 3.32 -2.55
CA LEU A 219 7.01 4.60 -2.25
C LEU A 219 6.16 5.79 -2.74
N GLY A 220 4.84 5.70 -2.56
CA GLY A 220 3.91 6.81 -2.73
C GLY A 220 3.95 7.77 -1.54
N PHE A 221 4.20 9.05 -1.79
CA PHE A 221 4.26 10.08 -0.76
C PHE A 221 3.33 11.24 -1.08
N SER A 222 2.28 11.37 -0.27
CA SER A 222 1.29 12.43 -0.36
C SER A 222 1.93 13.82 -0.41
N GLY A 223 1.75 14.52 -1.53
CA GLY A 223 2.31 15.84 -1.78
C GLY A 223 3.84 15.91 -1.94
N SER A 224 4.56 14.78 -1.99
CA SER A 224 6.03 14.78 -2.11
C SER A 224 6.62 13.79 -3.13
N GLY A 225 5.79 13.13 -3.95
CA GLY A 225 6.25 12.40 -5.14
C GLY A 225 6.65 13.35 -6.28
N CYS A 226 7.73 14.12 -6.15
CA CYS A 226 8.08 15.22 -7.06
C CYS A 226 9.36 14.97 -7.88
N GLY A 227 9.71 13.71 -8.11
CA GLY A 227 10.84 13.32 -8.95
C GLY A 227 12.21 13.70 -8.37
N GLU A 228 12.34 13.72 -7.04
CA GLU A 228 13.61 14.02 -6.39
C GLU A 228 14.68 12.97 -6.78
N PRO A 229 15.91 13.37 -7.17
CA PRO A 229 16.98 12.44 -7.53
C PRO A 229 17.28 11.39 -6.45
N VAL A 230 17.28 11.79 -5.18
CA VAL A 230 17.48 10.88 -4.03
C VAL A 230 16.46 9.74 -4.01
N MET A 231 15.23 9.98 -4.47
CA MET A 231 14.20 8.94 -4.50
C MET A 231 14.49 7.90 -5.58
N ALA A 232 15.03 8.30 -6.73
CA ALA A 232 15.49 7.36 -7.75
C ALA A 232 16.71 6.55 -7.27
N GLU A 233 17.64 7.18 -6.55
CA GLU A 233 18.79 6.49 -5.95
C GLU A 233 18.32 5.42 -4.96
N LEU A 234 17.42 5.78 -4.03
CA LEU A 234 16.84 4.85 -3.06
C LEU A 234 16.08 3.70 -3.74
N MET A 235 15.30 3.97 -4.80
CA MET A 235 14.66 2.90 -5.58
C MET A 235 15.68 1.89 -6.13
N THR A 236 16.86 2.35 -6.53
CA THR A 236 17.91 1.48 -7.11
C THR A 236 18.68 0.67 -6.07
N GLU A 237 18.59 1.01 -4.78
CA GLU A 237 19.11 0.18 -3.69
C GLU A 237 18.31 -1.13 -3.54
N ILE A 238 17.02 -1.10 -3.92
CA ILE A 238 16.15 -2.29 -3.93
C ILE A 238 16.36 -3.06 -5.23
N ASP A 239 16.58 -4.37 -5.15
CA ASP A 239 16.62 -5.23 -6.32
C ASP A 239 15.22 -5.58 -6.83
N ALA A 240 14.65 -4.70 -7.67
CA ALA A 240 13.28 -4.82 -8.15
C ALA A 240 13.16 -5.67 -9.44
N SER A 241 12.04 -6.37 -9.58
CA SER A 241 11.64 -7.00 -10.84
C SER A 241 11.03 -6.00 -11.83
N LEU A 242 10.46 -4.91 -11.32
CA LEU A 242 9.84 -3.83 -12.09
C LEU A 242 9.82 -2.54 -11.27
N TYR A 243 10.15 -1.43 -11.91
CA TYR A 243 9.92 -0.09 -11.38
C TYR A 243 8.71 0.57 -12.04
N ILE A 244 7.88 1.26 -11.25
CA ILE A 244 6.76 2.07 -11.74
C ILE A 244 6.94 3.50 -11.24
N VAL A 245 6.93 4.48 -12.16
CA VAL A 245 7.09 5.91 -11.87
C VAL A 245 5.76 6.63 -12.12
N ASP A 246 5.00 6.84 -11.05
CA ASP A 246 3.66 7.48 -10.99
C ASP A 246 3.73 8.81 -10.20
N SER A 247 4.62 9.71 -10.60
CA SER A 247 4.89 10.97 -9.89
C SER A 247 4.19 12.20 -10.49
N VAL A 248 3.60 12.07 -11.68
CA VAL A 248 3.16 13.24 -12.48
C VAL A 248 2.11 14.10 -11.77
N ALA A 249 1.23 13.49 -10.97
CA ALA A 249 0.14 14.19 -10.29
C ALA A 249 0.62 15.27 -9.28
N ASN A 250 1.84 15.18 -8.76
CA ASN A 250 2.41 16.18 -7.85
C ASN A 250 3.35 17.18 -8.57
N MET A 251 3.67 16.93 -9.84
CA MET A 251 4.72 17.67 -10.54
C MET A 251 4.12 18.70 -11.50
N GLU A 252 4.35 19.98 -11.19
CA GLU A 252 4.09 21.07 -12.13
C GLU A 252 4.96 20.93 -13.40
N ALA A 253 4.52 21.50 -14.52
CA ALA A 253 5.19 21.34 -15.81
C ALA A 253 6.67 21.79 -15.80
N GLN A 254 7.02 22.81 -15.01
CA GLN A 254 8.41 23.24 -14.83
C GLN A 254 9.24 22.17 -14.10
N VAL A 255 8.72 21.64 -12.98
CA VAL A 255 9.40 20.60 -12.19
C VAL A 255 9.57 19.32 -13.01
N MET A 256 8.56 18.96 -13.82
CA MET A 256 8.63 17.87 -14.79
C MET A 256 9.80 18.05 -15.76
N GLN A 257 9.97 19.24 -16.35
CA GLN A 257 11.06 19.52 -17.29
C GLN A 257 12.44 19.47 -16.64
N GLU A 258 12.55 19.91 -15.38
CA GLU A 258 13.81 19.95 -14.65
C GLU A 258 14.27 18.58 -14.15
N ARG A 259 13.32 17.71 -13.74
CA ARG A 259 13.65 16.52 -12.94
C ARG A 259 13.35 15.18 -13.61
N TYR A 260 12.32 15.09 -14.44
CA TYR A 260 11.76 13.78 -14.83
C TYR A 260 12.76 12.93 -15.63
N GLU A 261 13.43 13.50 -16.64
CA GLU A 261 14.45 12.75 -17.40
C GLU A 261 15.58 12.29 -16.48
N ASN A 262 16.10 13.17 -15.62
CA ASN A 262 17.20 12.83 -14.71
C ASN A 262 16.81 11.69 -13.75
N PHE A 263 15.58 11.70 -13.22
CA PHE A 263 15.06 10.63 -12.38
C PHE A 263 15.12 9.27 -13.10
N VAL A 264 14.60 9.19 -14.32
CA VAL A 264 14.61 7.94 -15.11
C VAL A 264 16.04 7.54 -15.49
N ARG A 265 16.92 8.51 -15.78
CA ARG A 265 18.35 8.25 -16.04
C ARG A 265 19.08 7.66 -14.85
N ILE A 266 18.76 8.06 -13.62
CA ILE A 266 19.32 7.47 -12.41
C ILE A 266 18.90 6.01 -12.28
N LEU A 267 17.61 5.70 -12.51
CA LEU A 267 17.14 4.31 -12.54
C LEU A 267 17.90 3.51 -13.59
N ARG A 268 17.98 3.99 -14.83
CA ARG A 268 18.67 3.30 -15.93
C ARG A 268 20.16 3.11 -15.71
N LYS A 269 20.84 4.10 -15.12
CA LYS A 269 22.27 4.03 -14.83
C LYS A 269 22.59 2.90 -13.84
N ASN A 270 21.77 2.72 -12.82
CA ASN A 270 22.02 1.75 -11.75
C ASN A 270 21.33 0.39 -11.98
N LYS A 271 20.25 0.38 -12.77
CA LYS A 271 19.42 -0.78 -13.10
C LYS A 271 19.15 -0.78 -14.62
N PRO A 272 20.17 -1.10 -15.45
CA PRO A 272 20.09 -0.96 -16.90
C PRO A 272 19.04 -1.88 -17.53
N ASP A 273 18.86 -3.09 -16.99
CA ASP A 273 17.99 -4.11 -17.58
C ASP A 273 16.62 -4.21 -16.91
N THR A 274 16.44 -3.63 -15.71
CA THR A 274 15.17 -3.72 -14.98
C THR A 274 14.08 -2.95 -15.74
N PRO A 275 12.92 -3.56 -16.03
CA PRO A 275 11.80 -2.86 -16.63
C PRO A 275 11.38 -1.62 -15.84
N VAL A 276 11.07 -0.53 -16.54
CA VAL A 276 10.50 0.69 -15.94
C VAL A 276 9.23 1.06 -16.69
N ILE A 277 8.13 1.20 -15.96
CA ILE A 277 6.88 1.78 -16.45
C ILE A 277 6.85 3.25 -16.06
N LEU A 278 6.76 4.12 -17.06
CA LEU A 278 6.42 5.53 -16.89
C LEU A 278 4.91 5.68 -16.96
N MET A 279 4.30 6.14 -15.87
CA MET A 279 2.85 6.21 -15.72
C MET A 279 2.38 7.65 -15.84
N THR A 280 1.41 7.91 -16.72
CA THR A 280 0.74 9.23 -16.78
C THR A 280 -0.19 9.40 -15.57
N LYS A 281 -0.52 10.65 -15.21
CA LYS A 281 -1.60 10.87 -14.24
C LYS A 281 -2.96 10.68 -14.92
N ILE A 282 -3.97 10.39 -14.10
CA ILE A 282 -5.38 10.51 -14.51
C ILE A 282 -5.72 11.96 -14.89
N HIS A 283 -6.82 12.14 -15.60
CA HIS A 283 -7.45 13.46 -15.68
C HIS A 283 -8.19 13.75 -14.38
N PHE A 284 -7.97 14.94 -13.80
CA PHE A 284 -8.74 15.37 -12.63
C PHE A 284 -10.13 15.87 -13.03
N ALA A 285 -11.10 15.74 -12.12
CA ALA A 285 -12.50 16.03 -12.43
C ALA A 285 -12.71 17.47 -12.91
N TYR A 286 -11.98 18.43 -12.33
CA TYR A 286 -12.07 19.84 -12.68
C TYR A 286 -11.57 20.15 -14.11
N GLU A 287 -10.83 19.25 -14.75
CA GLU A 287 -10.35 19.42 -16.13
C GLU A 287 -11.50 19.39 -17.16
N ALA A 288 -12.70 18.95 -16.76
CA ALA A 288 -13.92 18.98 -17.58
C ALA A 288 -14.48 20.40 -17.78
N LEU A 289 -14.09 21.36 -16.94
CA LEU A 289 -14.58 22.73 -17.04
C LEU A 289 -13.94 23.45 -18.25
N PRO A 290 -14.71 24.29 -18.97
CA PRO A 290 -14.15 25.17 -19.99
C PRO A 290 -13.09 26.08 -19.38
N ALA A 291 -12.07 26.40 -20.19
CA ALA A 291 -10.91 27.17 -19.77
C ALA A 291 -11.25 28.62 -19.35
N ASN A 292 -11.66 28.80 -18.10
CA ASN A 292 -11.52 30.09 -17.40
C ASN A 292 -11.29 29.95 -15.89
N ILE A 293 -10.82 28.79 -15.43
CA ILE A 293 -10.11 28.69 -14.15
C ILE A 293 -8.67 28.21 -14.36
N TYR A 294 -8.42 27.26 -15.28
CA TYR A 294 -7.08 26.89 -15.80
C TYR A 294 -7.23 26.33 -17.24
N GLU A 295 -6.30 26.60 -18.16
CA GLU A 295 -6.30 26.13 -19.57
C GLU A 295 -6.20 24.58 -19.69
N SER A 296 -7.26 23.85 -19.31
CA SER A 296 -7.22 22.45 -18.86
C SER A 296 -6.64 21.44 -19.85
N ARG A 297 -7.04 21.48 -21.13
CA ARG A 297 -6.47 20.56 -22.15
C ARG A 297 -4.98 20.81 -22.40
N SER A 298 -4.56 22.07 -22.39
CA SER A 298 -3.14 22.40 -22.55
C SER A 298 -2.33 21.99 -21.33
N TYR A 299 -2.91 21.99 -20.13
CA TYR A 299 -2.19 21.73 -18.88
C TYR A 299 -1.82 20.26 -18.72
N TYR A 300 -2.76 19.34 -19.00
CA TYR A 300 -2.48 17.90 -19.05
C TYR A 300 -1.34 17.60 -20.04
N ASP A 301 -1.45 18.08 -21.28
CA ASP A 301 -0.42 17.87 -22.30
C ASP A 301 0.93 18.52 -21.92
N LYS A 302 0.90 19.71 -21.30
CA LYS A 302 2.10 20.43 -20.84
C LYS A 302 2.83 19.67 -19.72
N GLN A 303 2.10 19.05 -18.79
CA GLN A 303 2.70 18.27 -17.69
C GLN A 303 3.35 16.97 -18.19
N HIS A 304 2.68 16.24 -19.08
CA HIS A 304 3.19 14.96 -19.60
C HIS A 304 4.27 15.11 -20.66
N LYS A 305 4.47 16.32 -21.20
CA LYS A 305 5.46 16.59 -22.24
C LYS A 305 6.87 16.10 -21.89
N ALA A 306 7.30 16.27 -20.64
CA ALA A 306 8.63 15.79 -20.22
C ALA A 306 8.68 14.25 -20.14
N LEU A 307 7.59 13.62 -19.69
CA LEU A 307 7.46 12.16 -19.64
C LEU A 307 7.54 11.56 -21.04
N PHE A 308 6.69 11.99 -21.98
CA PHE A 308 6.67 11.46 -23.34
C PHE A 308 8.00 11.69 -24.06
N ARG A 309 8.60 12.88 -23.92
CA ARG A 309 9.93 13.16 -24.48
C ARG A 309 11.01 12.25 -23.91
N THR A 310 10.96 11.98 -22.61
CA THR A 310 11.90 11.07 -21.94
C THR A 310 11.75 9.65 -22.49
N TYR A 311 10.50 9.17 -22.58
CA TYR A 311 10.18 7.87 -23.17
C TYR A 311 10.69 7.75 -24.61
N ASP A 312 10.33 8.69 -25.48
CA ASP A 312 10.72 8.69 -26.89
C ASP A 312 12.24 8.72 -27.06
N LYS A 313 12.93 9.53 -26.24
CA LYS A 313 14.39 9.65 -26.28
C LYS A 313 15.06 8.33 -25.87
N LEU A 314 14.61 7.70 -24.78
CA LEU A 314 15.15 6.41 -24.34
C LEU A 314 14.89 5.31 -25.37
N LYS A 315 13.70 5.28 -25.98
CA LYS A 315 13.41 4.36 -27.09
C LYS A 315 14.32 4.58 -28.30
N GLN A 316 14.56 5.83 -28.69
CA GLN A 316 15.50 6.16 -29.79
C GLN A 316 16.95 5.79 -29.47
N GLU A 317 17.32 5.77 -28.18
CA GLU A 317 18.62 5.31 -27.71
C GLU A 317 18.71 3.77 -27.56
N GLY A 318 17.63 3.03 -27.85
CA GLY A 318 17.60 1.57 -27.86
C GLY A 318 17.18 0.92 -26.53
N ASP A 319 16.52 1.66 -25.63
CA ASP A 319 15.99 1.10 -24.39
C ASP A 319 14.70 0.31 -24.65
N ASP A 320 14.80 -1.00 -24.80
CA ASP A 320 13.64 -1.88 -25.00
C ASP A 320 12.83 -2.09 -23.71
N ASN A 321 13.42 -1.83 -22.54
CA ASN A 321 12.83 -2.09 -21.22
C ASN A 321 12.14 -0.87 -20.58
N ILE A 322 11.97 0.22 -21.31
CA ILE A 322 11.12 1.36 -20.93
C ILE A 322 9.71 1.20 -21.52
N TYR A 323 8.70 1.36 -20.68
CA TYR A 323 7.29 1.18 -21.01
C TYR A 323 6.49 2.43 -20.63
N LEU A 324 5.38 2.66 -21.32
CA LEU A 324 4.48 3.77 -21.07
C LEU A 324 3.10 3.22 -20.70
N PHE A 325 2.57 3.61 -19.54
CA PHE A 325 1.22 3.27 -19.12
C PHE A 325 0.36 4.54 -19.00
N ASP A 326 -0.70 4.61 -19.80
CA ASP A 326 -1.54 5.80 -19.87
C ASP A 326 -2.78 5.70 -18.97
N SER A 327 -2.64 6.10 -17.71
CA SER A 327 -3.74 6.20 -16.75
C SER A 327 -4.79 7.25 -17.15
N GLY A 328 -4.37 8.28 -17.88
CA GLY A 328 -5.26 9.32 -18.40
C GLY A 328 -6.29 8.71 -19.34
N ALA A 329 -5.88 7.82 -20.24
CA ALA A 329 -6.79 7.12 -21.15
C ALA A 329 -7.87 6.31 -20.42
N LEU A 330 -7.59 5.83 -19.20
CA LEU A 330 -8.53 5.04 -18.39
C LEU A 330 -9.53 5.92 -17.63
N ILE A 331 -9.05 7.02 -17.04
CA ILE A 331 -9.88 7.92 -16.23
C ILE A 331 -9.78 9.33 -16.81
N GLN A 332 -10.77 9.64 -17.64
CA GLN A 332 -10.97 10.93 -18.31
C GLN A 332 -11.72 11.92 -17.40
N ALA A 333 -11.63 13.21 -17.74
CA ALA A 333 -12.40 14.23 -17.03
C ALA A 333 -13.90 14.17 -17.39
N GLY A 334 -14.74 14.57 -16.44
CA GLY A 334 -16.20 14.67 -16.62
C GLY A 334 -16.95 13.40 -16.19
N GLY A 335 -18.27 13.41 -16.39
CA GLY A 335 -19.15 12.33 -15.93
C GLY A 335 -19.15 12.15 -14.41
N ASP A 336 -19.57 10.96 -13.97
CA ASP A 336 -19.45 10.51 -12.59
C ASP A 336 -17.99 10.08 -12.32
N HIS A 337 -17.12 11.08 -12.19
CA HIS A 337 -15.68 10.90 -12.05
C HIS A 337 -15.35 10.02 -10.82
N PRO A 338 -14.54 8.96 -10.92
CA PRO A 338 -14.37 7.94 -9.88
C PRO A 338 -13.42 8.38 -8.75
N THR A 339 -13.48 9.65 -8.34
CA THR A 339 -12.66 10.26 -7.29
C THR A 339 -13.52 10.74 -6.12
N ALA A 340 -12.93 10.76 -4.92
CA ALA A 340 -13.61 11.21 -3.70
C ALA A 340 -13.74 12.74 -3.64
N ASP A 341 -12.75 13.46 -4.19
CA ASP A 341 -12.63 14.92 -4.09
C ASP A 341 -12.29 15.59 -5.44
N GLY A 342 -12.43 14.86 -6.54
CA GLY A 342 -12.05 15.33 -7.88
C GLY A 342 -10.59 15.03 -8.27
N ILE A 343 -9.77 14.51 -7.34
CA ILE A 343 -8.35 14.21 -7.55
C ILE A 343 -8.04 12.76 -7.16
N HIS A 344 -8.42 12.37 -5.94
CA HIS A 344 -8.00 11.11 -5.34
C HIS A 344 -9.01 10.01 -5.61
N LEU A 345 -8.53 8.84 -6.05
CA LEU A 345 -9.37 7.74 -6.50
C LEU A 345 -10.22 7.18 -5.35
N THR A 346 -11.48 6.84 -5.67
CA THR A 346 -12.28 5.92 -4.86
C THR A 346 -11.85 4.48 -5.14
N ASP A 347 -12.44 3.49 -4.44
CA ASP A 347 -12.22 2.07 -4.75
C ASP A 347 -12.49 1.74 -6.22
N VAL A 348 -13.53 2.34 -6.83
CA VAL A 348 -13.85 2.15 -8.26
C VAL A 348 -12.72 2.67 -9.14
N GLY A 349 -12.16 3.84 -8.79
CA GLY A 349 -11.04 4.41 -9.52
C GLY A 349 -9.78 3.54 -9.42
N PHE A 350 -9.49 3.02 -8.22
CA PHE A 350 -8.38 2.09 -8.02
C PHE A 350 -8.56 0.78 -8.79
N GLU A 351 -9.77 0.23 -8.80
CA GLU A 351 -10.08 -0.99 -9.55
C GLU A 351 -9.86 -0.79 -11.06
N ILE A 352 -10.32 0.32 -11.63
CA ILE A 352 -10.12 0.66 -13.05
C ILE A 352 -8.62 0.68 -13.40
N ILE A 353 -7.80 1.31 -12.54
CA ILE A 353 -6.34 1.35 -12.76
C ILE A 353 -5.74 -0.05 -12.63
N ALA A 354 -6.10 -0.81 -11.60
CA ALA A 354 -5.56 -2.15 -11.37
C ALA A 354 -5.95 -3.13 -12.48
N ASP A 355 -7.17 -3.07 -13.00
CA ASP A 355 -7.66 -3.93 -14.08
C ASP A 355 -6.87 -3.79 -15.37
N ALA A 356 -6.33 -2.61 -15.64
CA ALA A 356 -5.45 -2.37 -16.77
C ALA A 356 -3.97 -2.58 -16.43
N LEU A 357 -3.51 -2.10 -15.27
CA LEU A 357 -2.10 -2.11 -14.90
C LEU A 357 -1.58 -3.52 -14.59
N VAL A 358 -2.38 -4.36 -13.95
CA VAL A 358 -1.98 -5.73 -13.59
C VAL A 358 -1.64 -6.57 -14.83
N PRO A 359 -2.53 -6.76 -15.83
CA PRO A 359 -2.18 -7.57 -16.99
C PRO A 359 -1.02 -6.96 -17.78
N PHE A 360 -0.93 -5.62 -17.85
CA PHE A 360 0.19 -4.94 -18.49
C PHE A 360 1.53 -5.22 -17.78
N ALA A 361 1.54 -5.19 -16.45
CA ALA A 361 2.73 -5.51 -15.66
C ALA A 361 3.08 -7.01 -15.70
N GLU A 362 2.10 -7.91 -15.71
CA GLU A 362 2.35 -9.36 -15.83
C GLU A 362 3.02 -9.68 -17.16
N GLU A 363 2.57 -9.10 -18.29
CA GLU A 363 3.20 -9.28 -19.62
C GLU A 363 4.68 -8.83 -19.64
N ILE A 364 5.03 -7.78 -18.90
CA ILE A 364 6.41 -7.29 -18.78
C ILE A 364 7.27 -8.19 -17.88
N LEU A 365 6.64 -8.90 -16.94
CA LEU A 365 7.28 -9.73 -15.92
C LEU A 365 7.34 -11.23 -16.30
N GLU A 366 6.84 -11.60 -17.48
CA GLU A 366 6.98 -12.92 -18.12
C GLU A 366 8.23 -12.96 -19.02
#